data_AF-A0A957RX29-F1
#
_entry.id   AF-A0A957RX29-F1
#
_cell.length_a   1.000
_cell.length_b   1.000
_cell.length_c   1.000
_cell.angle_alpha   90.00
_cell.angle_beta   90.00
_cell.angle_gamma   90.00
#
_symmetry.space_group_name_H-M   'P 1'
#
loop_
_entity.id
_entity.type
_entity.pdbx_description
1 polymer ?
#
loop_
_entity_poly.entity_id
_entity_poly.type
_entity_poly.pdbx_seq_one_letter_code
_entity_poly.pdbx_strand_id
1 'polypeptide(L)'
;MNKREAMFRVLDGTLPEGYTPAAFFLHFDPEYHRGKPAVDKHLEYFRYTDMDFVKIQYEHKFPVIEGIKRPEDWAKLPVYDRNFFAVPLEVVKGLVESAKAEALIIVTLYSPFMCAGHASAD
;
A
#
# COMPACT_ATOMS: atom_id res chain seq x y z
N MET A 1 2.98 -24.78 5.14
CA MET A 1 1.82 -23.93 4.85
C MET A 1 2.28 -22.80 3.94
N ASN A 2 1.57 -22.51 2.85
CA ASN A 2 1.90 -21.35 2.02
C ASN A 2 1.51 -20.06 2.79
N LYS A 3 2.30 -18.98 2.69
CA LYS A 3 2.07 -17.73 3.45
C LYS A 3 0.68 -17.12 3.16
N ARG A 4 0.21 -17.21 1.93
CA ARG A 4 -1.18 -16.85 1.56
C ARG A 4 -2.22 -17.66 2.33
N GLU A 5 -2.07 -18.98 2.40
CA GLU A 5 -3.01 -19.85 3.12
C GLU A 5 -3.01 -19.53 4.62
N ALA A 6 -1.83 -19.26 5.19
CA ALA A 6 -1.70 -18.84 6.58
C ALA A 6 -2.56 -17.60 6.87
N MET A 7 -2.48 -16.58 6.01
CA MET A 7 -3.28 -15.37 6.18
C MET A 7 -4.78 -15.60 6.02
N PHE A 8 -5.23 -16.50 5.14
CA PHE A 8 -6.67 -16.84 5.08
C PHE A 8 -7.13 -17.59 6.33
N ARG A 9 -6.31 -18.51 6.85
CA ARG A 9 -6.61 -19.20 8.11
C ARG A 9 -6.68 -18.24 9.31
N VAL A 10 -5.92 -17.15 9.31
CA VAL A 10 -6.08 -16.07 10.31
C VAL A 10 -7.48 -15.46 10.20
N LEU A 11 -7.92 -15.11 8.99
CA LEU A 11 -9.24 -14.53 8.76
C LEU A 11 -10.37 -15.49 9.15
N ASP A 12 -10.16 -16.79 8.91
CA ASP A 12 -11.13 -17.84 9.23
C ASP A 12 -11.07 -18.29 10.70
N GLY A 13 -10.11 -17.81 11.48
CA GLY A 13 -9.88 -18.25 12.87
C GLY A 13 -9.42 -19.71 13.00
N THR A 14 -8.83 -20.27 11.95
CA THR A 14 -8.39 -21.68 11.85
C THR A 14 -6.87 -21.84 11.74
N LEU A 15 -6.13 -20.81 12.15
CA LEU A 15 -4.67 -20.86 12.18
C LEU A 15 -4.20 -21.91 13.21
N PRO A 16 -3.26 -22.80 12.86
CA PRO A 16 -2.72 -23.77 13.81
C PRO A 16 -2.05 -23.10 15.02
N GLU A 17 -2.16 -23.74 16.19
CA GLU A 17 -1.41 -23.35 17.38
C GLU A 17 0.10 -23.39 17.12
N GLY A 18 0.85 -22.49 17.76
CA GLY A 18 2.30 -22.41 17.62
C GLY A 18 2.79 -21.63 16.39
N TYR A 19 1.88 -21.07 15.58
CA TYR A 19 2.22 -20.13 14.51
C TYR A 19 1.64 -18.74 14.81
N THR A 20 2.47 -17.70 14.73
CA THR A 20 2.04 -16.30 14.85
C THR A 20 2.53 -15.55 13.61
N PRO A 21 1.64 -15.12 12.71
CA PRO A 21 2.04 -14.40 11.51
C PRO A 21 2.62 -13.04 11.88
N ALA A 22 3.64 -12.61 11.14
CA ALA A 22 4.31 -11.34 11.32
C ALA A 22 4.51 -10.61 10.00
N ALA A 23 4.47 -9.28 10.07
CA ALA A 23 4.87 -8.42 8.98
C ALA A 23 5.45 -7.10 9.50
N PHE A 24 6.38 -6.54 8.75
CA PHE A 24 7.15 -5.36 9.12
C PHE A 24 7.02 -4.31 8.03
N PHE A 25 6.78 -3.06 8.41
CA PHE A 25 6.45 -2.01 7.44
C PHE A 25 7.36 -0.80 7.60
N LEU A 26 7.83 -0.28 6.47
CA LEU A 26 8.64 0.92 6.38
C LEU A 26 8.34 1.64 5.07
N HIS A 27 8.69 2.92 5.01
CA HIS A 27 8.77 3.64 3.75
C HIS A 27 10.15 3.41 3.15
N PHE A 28 10.19 2.99 1.88
CA PHE A 28 11.46 2.87 1.15
C PHE A 28 11.97 4.26 0.73
N ASP A 29 13.22 4.33 0.27
CA ASP A 29 13.76 5.55 -0.32
C ASP A 29 12.95 5.97 -1.56
N PRO A 30 12.91 7.28 -1.90
CA PRO A 30 12.09 7.80 -3.00
C PRO A 30 12.30 7.14 -4.36
N GLU A 31 13.51 6.62 -4.63
CA GLU A 31 13.82 5.89 -5.87
C GLU A 31 13.02 4.57 -6.01
N TYR A 32 12.53 4.01 -4.90
CA TYR A 32 11.75 2.77 -4.85
C TYR A 32 10.25 3.02 -4.67
N HIS A 33 9.76 4.24 -4.91
CA HIS A 33 8.32 4.55 -4.74
C HIS A 33 7.48 4.20 -5.97
N ARG A 34 8.08 4.01 -7.14
CA ARG A 34 7.36 3.86 -8.42
C ARG A 34 7.96 2.79 -9.32
N GLY A 35 7.14 2.30 -10.25
CA GLY A 35 7.57 1.42 -11.34
C GLY A 35 8.22 0.12 -10.89
N LYS A 36 9.07 -0.44 -11.74
CA LYS A 36 9.79 -1.70 -11.48
C LYS A 36 10.66 -1.65 -10.21
N PRO A 37 11.41 -0.56 -9.90
CA PRO A 37 12.19 -0.49 -8.66
C PRO A 37 11.34 -0.69 -7.40
N ALA A 38 10.12 -0.14 -7.37
CA ALA A 38 9.20 -0.37 -6.25
C ALA A 38 8.80 -1.84 -6.12
N VAL A 39 8.45 -2.48 -7.23
CA VAL A 39 8.08 -3.92 -7.24
C VAL A 39 9.25 -4.76 -6.74
N ASP A 40 10.44 -4.55 -7.29
CA ASP A 40 11.63 -5.31 -6.93
C ASP A 40 11.97 -5.13 -5.44
N LYS A 41 11.91 -3.89 -4.92
CA LYS A 41 12.26 -3.61 -3.53
C LYS A 41 11.28 -4.20 -2.53
N HIS A 42 9.97 -4.17 -2.84
CA HIS A 42 8.96 -4.84 -2.01
C HIS A 42 9.18 -6.37 -1.98
N LEU A 43 9.52 -6.98 -3.12
CA LEU A 43 9.80 -8.43 -3.19
C LEU A 43 11.10 -8.80 -2.47
N GLU A 44 12.16 -8.00 -2.63
CA GLU A 44 13.42 -8.14 -1.92
C GLU A 44 13.18 -8.13 -0.41
N TYR A 45 12.50 -7.09 0.09
CA TYR A 45 12.23 -6.92 1.52
C TYR A 45 11.33 -8.02 2.08
N PHE A 46 10.28 -8.41 1.35
CA PHE A 46 9.40 -9.51 1.73
C PHE A 46 10.16 -10.83 1.89
N ARG A 47 11.03 -11.17 0.93
CA ARG A 47 11.81 -12.42 0.98
C ARG A 47 12.92 -12.37 2.02
N TYR A 48 13.55 -11.21 2.19
CA TYR A 48 14.62 -11.02 3.16
C TYR A 48 14.14 -11.15 4.61
N THR A 49 12.95 -10.59 4.90
CA THR A 49 12.36 -10.64 6.25
C THR A 49 11.62 -11.94 6.55
N ASP A 50 11.37 -12.75 5.53
CA ASP A 50 10.52 -13.95 5.60
C ASP A 50 9.13 -13.67 6.23
N MET A 51 8.59 -12.46 6.05
CA MET A 51 7.28 -12.09 6.58
C MET A 51 6.13 -12.81 5.89
N ASP A 52 4.92 -12.75 6.45
CA ASP A 52 3.77 -13.56 6.01
C ASP A 52 2.94 -12.98 4.88
N PHE A 53 3.08 -11.68 4.60
CA PHE A 53 2.36 -11.04 3.50
C PHE A 53 3.09 -9.81 3.00
N VAL A 54 2.76 -9.43 1.77
CA VAL A 54 3.29 -8.20 1.16
C VAL A 54 2.30 -7.08 1.43
N LYS A 55 2.72 -6.09 2.20
CA LYS A 55 2.04 -4.79 2.27
C LYS A 55 2.66 -3.85 1.24
N ILE A 56 1.83 -3.29 0.37
CA ILE A 56 2.23 -2.22 -0.53
C ILE A 56 2.08 -0.90 0.23
N GLN A 57 3.19 -0.19 0.40
CA GLN A 57 3.19 1.13 1.02
C GLN A 57 2.59 2.15 0.05
N TYR A 58 1.72 3.02 0.56
CA TYR A 58 1.11 4.07 -0.25
C TYR A 58 2.07 5.26 -0.35
N GLU A 59 2.65 5.47 -1.52
CA GLU A 59 3.61 6.55 -1.81
C GLU A 59 3.01 7.65 -2.72
N HIS A 60 1.70 7.60 -2.96
CA HIS A 60 1.03 8.49 -3.91
C HIS A 60 0.30 9.65 -3.22
N LYS A 61 1.05 10.64 -2.71
CA LYS A 61 0.44 11.78 -2.01
C LYS A 61 -0.50 12.58 -2.92
N PHE A 62 -1.58 13.09 -2.33
CA PHE A 62 -2.45 14.04 -3.01
C PHE A 62 -1.69 15.37 -3.18
N PRO A 63 -1.89 16.08 -4.30
CA PRO A 63 -1.28 17.38 -4.48
C PRO A 63 -1.88 18.39 -3.50
N VAL A 64 -1.04 19.30 -3.02
CA VAL A 64 -1.47 20.43 -2.19
C VAL A 64 -2.37 21.35 -3.02
N ILE A 65 -3.53 21.68 -2.46
CA ILE A 65 -4.47 22.65 -3.02
C ILE A 65 -4.30 23.95 -2.26
N GLU A 66 -3.89 25.00 -2.96
CA GLU A 66 -3.66 26.30 -2.34
C GLU A 66 -4.96 26.90 -1.78
N GLY A 67 -4.86 27.46 -0.58
CA GLY A 67 -5.95 28.24 0.02
C GLY A 67 -7.13 27.40 0.53
N ILE A 68 -6.88 26.20 1.05
CA ILE A 68 -7.81 25.51 1.94
C ILE A 68 -7.63 26.07 3.36
N LYS A 69 -8.58 26.90 3.84
CA LYS A 69 -8.51 27.54 5.17
C LYS A 69 -9.82 27.43 5.97
N ARG A 70 -10.94 27.17 5.32
CA ARG A 70 -12.29 27.04 5.91
C ARG A 70 -13.08 25.92 5.23
N PRO A 71 -14.16 25.41 5.85
CA PRO A 71 -14.91 24.26 5.33
C PRO A 71 -15.35 24.37 3.86
N GLU A 72 -15.70 25.56 3.39
CA GLU A 72 -16.17 25.76 2.01
C GLU A 72 -15.07 25.60 0.96
N ASP A 73 -13.80 25.78 1.35
CA ASP A 73 -12.67 25.66 0.43
C ASP A 73 -12.44 24.22 -0.04
N TRP A 74 -12.93 23.21 0.69
CA TRP A 74 -12.81 21.80 0.30
C TRP A 74 -13.51 21.49 -1.02
N ALA A 75 -14.47 22.31 -1.45
CA ALA A 75 -15.10 22.22 -2.77
C ALA A 75 -14.10 22.42 -3.94
N LYS A 76 -12.90 22.96 -3.67
CA LYS A 76 -11.81 23.09 -4.65
C LYS A 76 -11.10 21.76 -4.94
N LEU A 77 -11.23 20.76 -4.07
CA LEU A 77 -10.57 19.48 -4.26
C LEU A 77 -11.15 18.78 -5.50
N PRO A 78 -10.35 18.44 -6.51
CA PRO A 78 -10.88 17.77 -7.70
C PRO A 78 -11.24 16.32 -7.38
N VAL A 79 -12.18 15.78 -8.16
CA VAL A 79 -12.41 14.33 -8.22
C VAL A 79 -11.37 13.75 -9.17
N TYR A 80 -10.43 12.99 -8.61
CA TYR A 80 -9.37 12.35 -9.39
C TYR A 80 -9.91 11.14 -10.15
N ASP A 81 -9.55 11.03 -11.43
CA ASP A 81 -9.89 9.89 -12.27
C ASP A 81 -8.84 8.75 -12.12
N ARG A 82 -8.99 7.71 -12.96
CA ARG A 82 -8.07 6.57 -12.95
C ARG A 82 -6.64 6.95 -13.32
N ASN A 83 -6.41 8.01 -14.11
CA ASN A 83 -5.08 8.40 -14.55
C ASN A 83 -4.23 8.89 -13.37
N PHE A 84 -4.86 9.56 -12.40
CA PHE A 84 -4.20 9.94 -11.16
C PHE A 84 -3.61 8.72 -10.44
N PHE A 85 -4.36 7.62 -10.38
CA PHE A 85 -3.95 6.39 -9.71
C PHE A 85 -3.11 5.43 -10.58
N ALA A 86 -2.77 5.79 -11.83
CA ALA A 86 -2.09 4.87 -12.74
C ALA A 86 -0.75 4.37 -12.18
N VAL A 87 0.07 5.26 -11.65
CA VAL A 87 1.39 4.94 -11.09
C VAL A 87 1.33 3.95 -9.92
N PRO A 88 0.55 4.17 -8.84
CA PRO A 88 0.45 3.17 -7.78
C PRO A 88 -0.20 1.85 -8.27
N LEU A 89 -1.10 1.90 -9.25
CA LEU A 89 -1.72 0.69 -9.82
C LEU A 89 -0.72 -0.17 -10.60
N GLU A 90 0.29 0.41 -11.24
CA GLU A 90 1.38 -0.35 -11.88
C GLU A 90 2.16 -1.18 -10.86
N VAL A 91 2.48 -0.60 -9.70
CA VAL A 91 3.17 -1.30 -8.60
C VAL A 91 2.29 -2.43 -8.05
N VAL A 92 1.00 -2.14 -7.81
CA VAL A 92 0.02 -3.16 -7.38
C VAL A 92 -0.02 -4.31 -8.38
N LYS A 93 -0.14 -4.02 -9.67
CA LYS A 93 -0.18 -5.03 -10.73
C LYS A 93 1.10 -5.88 -10.72
N GLY A 94 2.27 -5.26 -10.70
CA GLY A 94 3.55 -5.98 -10.71
C GLY A 94 3.72 -6.91 -9.51
N LEU A 95 3.31 -6.48 -8.32
CA LEU A 95 3.38 -7.32 -7.11
C LEU A 95 2.36 -8.46 -7.12
N VAL A 96 1.14 -8.20 -7.60
CA VAL A 96 0.11 -9.25 -7.76
C VAL A 96 0.57 -10.29 -8.77
N GLU A 97 1.10 -9.88 -9.93
CA GLU A 97 1.61 -10.82 -10.94
C GLU A 97 2.79 -11.65 -10.42
N SER A 98 3.66 -11.05 -9.61
CA SER A 98 4.88 -11.69 -9.13
C SER A 98 4.69 -12.60 -7.92
N ALA A 99 3.77 -12.27 -6.99
CA ALA A 99 3.76 -12.87 -5.66
C ALA A 99 2.38 -13.34 -5.16
N LYS A 100 1.27 -13.16 -5.90
CA LYS A 100 -0.07 -13.53 -5.40
C LYS A 100 -0.24 -15.01 -5.04
N ALA A 101 0.55 -15.89 -5.67
CA ALA A 101 0.54 -17.33 -5.40
C ALA A 101 1.34 -17.69 -4.15
N GLU A 102 2.29 -16.84 -3.75
CA GLU A 102 3.17 -17.03 -2.59
C GLU A 102 2.59 -16.39 -1.33
N ALA A 103 1.99 -15.21 -1.46
CA ALA A 103 1.53 -14.41 -0.33
C ALA A 103 0.23 -13.63 -0.64
N LEU A 104 -0.42 -13.17 0.43
CA LEU A 104 -1.46 -12.15 0.30
C LEU A 104 -0.79 -10.80 -0.02
N ILE A 105 -1.35 -10.06 -0.97
CA ILE A 105 -0.88 -8.73 -1.36
C ILE A 105 -1.91 -7.71 -0.88
N ILE A 106 -1.52 -6.84 0.04
CA ILE A 106 -2.41 -5.88 0.69
C ILE A 106 -1.94 -4.47 0.37
N VAL A 107 -2.80 -3.69 -0.28
CA VAL A 107 -2.51 -2.29 -0.56
C VAL A 107 -2.91 -1.42 0.63
N THR A 108 -2.05 -0.47 0.98
CA THR A 108 -2.42 0.59 1.93
C THR A 108 -3.27 1.62 1.18
N LEU A 109 -4.45 1.93 1.71
CA LEU A 109 -5.26 3.07 1.26
C LEU A 109 -5.46 4.01 2.44
N TYR A 110 -5.16 5.27 2.24
CA TYR A 110 -5.36 6.28 3.27
C TYR A 110 -6.84 6.67 3.37
N SER A 111 -7.25 7.03 4.59
CA SER A 111 -8.58 7.56 4.84
C SER A 111 -8.75 8.92 4.16
N PRO A 112 -10.00 9.36 3.91
CA PRO A 112 -10.26 10.71 3.41
C PRO A 112 -9.60 11.80 4.26
N PHE A 113 -9.52 11.60 5.58
CA PHE A 113 -8.85 12.53 6.49
C PHE A 113 -7.34 12.63 6.26
N MET A 114 -6.65 11.50 6.06
CA MET A 114 -5.22 11.50 5.74
C MET A 114 -4.94 12.12 4.36
N CYS A 115 -5.79 11.84 3.36
CA CYS A 115 -5.69 12.47 2.04
C CYS A 115 -5.97 13.97 2.10
N ALA A 116 -6.90 14.42 2.95
CA ALA A 116 -7.14 15.83 3.22
C ALA A 116 -5.89 16.50 3.80
N GLY A 117 -5.18 15.85 4.73
CA GLY A 117 -3.90 16.32 5.24
C GLY A 117 -2.81 16.47 4.17
N HIS A 118 -2.75 15.56 3.19
CA HIS A 118 -1.85 15.74 2.04
C HIS A 118 -2.22 16.93 1.16
N ALA A 119 -3.53 17.18 1.02
CA ALA A 119 -4.06 18.21 0.13
C ALA A 119 -4.06 19.61 0.77
N SER A 120 -4.02 19.72 2.10
CA SER A 120 -3.77 20.99 2.80
C SER A 120 -2.27 21.28 2.85
N ALA A 121 -1.89 22.55 2.83
CA ALA A 121 -0.49 22.98 2.92
C ALA A 121 0.06 22.97 4.37
N ASP A 122 -0.58 22.23 5.28
CA ASP A 122 -0.32 22.20 6.72
C ASP A 122 0.07 20.78 7.16
#